data_AF-A0A973N7D8-F1
#
_entry.id   AF-A0A973N7D8-F1
#
_cell.length_a   1.000
_cell.length_b   1.000
_cell.length_c   1.000
_cell.angle_alpha   90.00
_cell.angle_beta   90.00
_cell.angle_gamma   90.00
#
_symmetry.space_group_name_H-M   'P 1'
#
loop_
_entity.id
_entity.type
_entity.pdbx_description
1 polymer ?
#
loop_
_entity_poly.entity_id
_entity_poly.type
_entity_poly.pdbx_seq_one_letter_code
_entity_poly.pdbx_strand_id
1 'polypeptide(L)'
;MRTILLTLVLMAPITSAHAEYDYPWCVYGGELGPSGECLYRTREQCLASASGRWNTYCDVNRYVLFQQRTLQPQPKKAPRH
;
A
#
# COMPACT_ATOMS: atom_id res chain seq x y z
N MET A 1 17.49 26.14 43.92
CA MET A 1 17.58 24.67 43.85
C MET A 1 16.28 24.12 43.28
N ARG A 2 16.41 23.13 42.39
CA ARG A 2 15.43 22.07 42.09
C ARG A 2 14.15 22.44 41.33
N THR A 3 14.27 22.59 40.02
CA THR A 3 13.37 21.93 39.06
C THR A 3 14.13 21.65 37.77
N ILE A 4 14.92 20.57 37.75
CA ILE A 4 15.48 20.03 36.51
C ILE A 4 14.39 19.14 35.89
N LEU A 5 13.73 19.65 34.84
CA LEU A 5 12.80 18.89 34.01
C LEU A 5 13.61 17.98 33.08
N LEU A 6 13.71 16.70 33.43
CA LEU A 6 14.27 15.65 32.59
C LEU A 6 13.25 15.27 31.51
N THR A 7 13.35 15.91 30.34
CA THR A 7 12.62 15.49 29.13
C THR A 7 13.33 14.30 28.51
N LEU A 8 12.88 13.09 28.84
CA LEU A 8 13.27 11.86 28.15
C LEU A 8 12.61 11.83 26.76
N VAL A 9 13.35 12.23 25.74
CA VAL A 9 12.95 12.03 24.34
C VAL A 9 13.26 10.57 23.99
N LEU A 10 12.23 9.72 23.98
CA LEU A 10 12.33 8.37 23.45
C LEU A 10 12.47 8.45 21.93
N MET A 11 13.68 8.28 21.42
CA MET A 11 13.88 8.04 19.99
C MET A 11 13.54 6.57 19.69
N ALA A 12 12.34 6.33 19.16
CA ALA A 12 11.99 5.01 18.65
C ALA A 12 12.70 4.79 17.30
N PRO A 13 13.32 3.62 17.06
CA PRO A 13 13.88 3.29 15.75
C PRO A 13 12.75 3.19 14.72
N ILE A 14 12.89 3.93 13.62
CA ILE A 14 11.97 3.85 12.48
C ILE A 14 12.32 2.56 11.71
N THR A 15 11.65 1.46 12.04
CA THR A 15 11.78 0.23 11.25
C THR A 15 10.91 0.36 10.00
N SER A 16 11.46 0.01 8.84
CA SER A 16 10.65 -0.15 7.62
C SER A 16 9.82 -1.43 7.76
N ALA A 17 8.49 -1.30 7.66
CA ALA A 17 7.60 -2.46 7.65
C ALA A 17 7.70 -3.15 6.28
N HIS A 18 8.32 -4.33 6.24
CA HIS A 18 8.21 -5.22 5.09
C HIS A 18 6.89 -5.97 5.20
N ALA A 19 6.04 -5.88 4.17
CA ALA A 19 4.84 -6.69 4.12
C ALA A 19 5.24 -8.15 3.91
N GLU A 20 5.07 -8.98 4.94
CA GLU A 20 5.32 -10.44 4.87
C GLU A 20 4.28 -11.17 3.99
N TYR A 21 3.17 -10.48 3.69
CA TYR A 21 2.11 -10.97 2.82
C TYR A 21 1.94 -10.05 1.62
N ASP A 22 1.67 -10.64 0.46
CA ASP A 22 1.10 -9.91 -0.66
C ASP A 22 -0.30 -9.43 -0.25
N TYR A 23 -0.48 -8.11 -0.15
CA TYR A 23 -1.77 -7.46 0.05
C TYR A 23 -2.27 -6.99 -1.33
N PRO A 24 -3.01 -7.85 -2.07
CA PRO A 24 -3.37 -7.57 -3.46
C PRO A 24 -4.45 -6.50 -3.60
N TRP A 25 -5.09 -6.05 -2.51
CA TRP A 25 -6.16 -5.06 -2.56
C TRP A 25 -5.82 -3.82 -1.75
N CYS A 26 -6.14 -2.66 -2.30
CA CYS A 26 -5.94 -1.37 -1.65
C CYS A 26 -7.18 -0.48 -1.74
N VAL A 27 -7.37 0.35 -0.71
CA VAL A 27 -8.30 1.49 -0.76
C VAL A 27 -7.55 2.69 -1.32
N TYR A 28 -8.12 3.35 -2.31
CA TYR A 28 -7.58 4.57 -2.93
C TYR A 28 -8.57 5.72 -2.80
N GLY A 29 -8.12 6.94 -3.06
CA GLY A 29 -8.94 8.15 -3.00
C GLY A 29 -8.97 8.81 -1.62
N GLY A 30 -9.78 9.84 -1.49
CA GLY A 30 -9.80 10.73 -0.33
C GLY A 30 -8.41 11.26 0.04
N GLU A 31 -8.09 11.22 1.34
CA GLU A 31 -6.83 11.72 1.89
C GLU A 31 -5.67 10.73 1.81
N LEU A 32 -5.86 9.55 1.19
CA LEU A 32 -4.84 8.47 1.17
C LEU A 32 -3.70 8.70 0.16
N GLY A 33 -3.82 9.71 -0.70
CA GLY A 33 -2.82 10.01 -1.71
C GLY A 33 -2.66 8.91 -2.79
N PRO A 34 -1.61 8.98 -3.62
CA PRO A 34 -1.44 8.10 -4.78
C PRO A 34 -1.03 6.66 -4.44
N SER A 35 -0.51 6.41 -3.23
CA SER A 35 -0.14 5.07 -2.77
C SER A 35 -1.35 4.24 -2.31
N GLY A 36 -2.40 4.90 -1.83
CA GLY A 36 -3.53 4.22 -1.20
C GLY A 36 -3.15 3.51 0.11
N GLU A 37 -4.09 2.74 0.65
CA GLU A 37 -3.93 1.90 1.83
C GLU A 37 -4.03 0.42 1.44
N CYS A 38 -2.90 -0.29 1.43
CA CYS A 38 -2.76 -1.65 0.89
C CYS A 38 -2.60 -2.70 2.00
N LEU A 39 -3.67 -2.94 2.76
CA LEU A 39 -3.66 -3.82 3.93
C LEU A 39 -4.63 -5.01 3.80
N TYR A 40 -5.16 -5.26 2.60
CA TYR A 40 -6.29 -6.17 2.40
C TYR A 40 -5.90 -7.40 1.56
N ARG A 41 -6.27 -8.58 2.05
CA ARG A 41 -6.04 -9.86 1.35
C ARG A 41 -7.15 -10.20 0.38
N THR A 42 -8.37 -9.73 0.66
CA THR A 42 -9.56 -9.99 -0.15
C THR A 42 -10.23 -8.69 -0.57
N ARG A 43 -10.96 -8.76 -1.69
CA ARG A 43 -11.70 -7.60 -2.21
C ARG A 43 -12.79 -7.17 -1.24
N GLU A 44 -13.40 -8.14 -0.57
CA GLU A 44 -14.48 -7.94 0.39
C GLU A 44 -13.98 -7.16 1.62
N GLN A 45 -12.79 -7.48 2.12
CA GLN A 45 -12.15 -6.72 3.21
C GLN A 45 -11.86 -5.27 2.79
N CYS A 46 -11.39 -5.06 1.55
CA CYS A 46 -11.20 -3.72 1.03
C CYS A 46 -12.53 -2.97 0.99
N LEU A 47 -13.57 -3.56 0.37
CA LEU A 47 -14.88 -2.92 0.22
C LEU A 47 -15.52 -2.60 1.57
N ALA A 48 -15.37 -3.50 2.55
CA ALA A 48 -15.82 -3.25 3.91
C ALA A 48 -15.15 -2.01 4.52
N SER A 49 -13.86 -1.80 4.24
CA SER A 49 -13.08 -0.69 4.79
C SER A 49 -13.30 0.63 4.03
N ALA A 50 -13.61 0.57 2.73
CA ALA A 50 -14.02 1.72 1.93
C ALA A 50 -15.49 2.14 2.21
N SER A 51 -16.29 1.26 2.81
CA SER A 51 -17.71 1.50 3.04
C SER A 51 -17.94 2.77 3.87
N GLY A 52 -18.92 3.59 3.44
CA GLY A 52 -19.23 4.87 4.09
C GLY A 52 -18.29 6.03 3.72
N ARG A 53 -17.21 5.79 2.95
CA ARG A 53 -16.28 6.81 2.49
C ARG A 53 -16.52 7.11 1.01
N TRP A 54 -17.34 8.13 0.74
CA TRP A 54 -17.87 8.45 -0.60
C TRP A 54 -16.81 8.75 -1.67
N ASN A 55 -15.61 9.18 -1.28
CA ASN A 55 -14.51 9.53 -2.17
C ASN A 55 -13.39 8.47 -2.20
N THR A 56 -13.68 7.25 -1.75
CA THR A 56 -12.72 6.14 -1.79
C THR A 56 -13.23 4.98 -2.61
N TYR A 57 -12.31 4.19 -3.14
CA TYR A 57 -12.64 3.02 -3.94
C TYR A 57 -11.61 1.91 -3.73
N CYS A 58 -12.02 0.69 -4.04
CA CYS A 58 -11.19 -0.50 -3.94
C CYS A 58 -10.66 -0.93 -5.31
N ASP A 59 -9.35 -1.11 -5.39
CA ASP A 59 -8.69 -1.61 -6.60
C ASP A 59 -7.46 -2.45 -6.24
N VAL A 60 -6.90 -3.13 -7.25
CA VAL A 60 -5.73 -3.99 -7.09
C VAL A 60 -4.50 -3.16 -6.70
N ASN A 61 -3.66 -3.74 -5.87
CA ASN A 61 -2.38 -3.15 -5.49
C ASN A 61 -1.49 -2.97 -6.74
N ARG A 62 -1.12 -1.71 -7.00
CA ARG A 62 -0.32 -1.35 -8.16
C ARG A 62 1.04 -2.07 -8.19
N TYR A 63 1.64 -2.38 -7.04
CA TYR A 63 2.88 -3.16 -6.99
C TYR A 63 2.70 -4.58 -7.52
N VAL A 64 1.58 -5.23 -7.18
CA VAL A 64 1.25 -6.56 -7.69
C VAL A 64 1.07 -6.53 -9.21
N LEU A 65 0.39 -5.52 -9.73
CA LEU A 65 0.24 -5.33 -11.19
C LEU A 65 1.59 -5.14 -11.88
N PHE A 66 2.52 -4.39 -11.29
CA PHE A 66 3.86 -4.22 -11.84
C PHE A 66 4.67 -5.51 -11.82
N GLN A 67 4.62 -6.28 -10.73
CA GLN A 67 5.33 -7.55 -10.62
C GLN A 67 4.79 -8.60 -11.60
N GLN A 68 3.48 -8.62 -11.85
CA GLN A 68 2.90 -9.46 -12.89
C GLN A 68 3.39 -9.07 -14.29
N ARG A 69 3.52 -7.77 -14.57
CA ARG A 69 4.02 -7.29 -15.87
C ARG A 69 5.49 -7.63 -16.09
N THR A 70 6.33 -7.55 -15.06
CA THR A 70 7.75 -7.89 -15.19
C THR A 70 7.98 -9.39 -15.38
N LEU A 71 7.09 -10.23 -14.82
CA LEU A 71 7.16 -11.68 -14.98
C LEU A 71 6.49 -12.20 -16.26
N GLN A 72 5.65 -11.40 -16.93
CA GLN A 72 5.06 -11.81 -18.21
C GLN A 72 6.14 -11.83 -19.31
N PRO A 73 6.36 -12.97 -20.00
CA PRO A 73 7.22 -13.03 -21.15
C PRO A 73 6.68 -12.05 -22.20
N GLN A 74 7.46 -11.03 -22.54
CA GLN A 74 7.09 -10.09 -23.59
C GLN A 74 6.78 -10.89 -24.87
N PRO A 75 5.59 -10.73 -25.49
CA PRO A 75 5.33 -11.35 -26.77
C PRO A 75 6.37 -10.79 -27.74
N LYS A 76 7.26 -11.68 -28.22
CA LYS A 76 8.27 -11.33 -29.21
C LYS A 76 7.52 -10.76 -30.41
N LYS A 77 7.60 -9.44 -30.63
CA LYS A 77 6.99 -8.81 -31.81
C LYS A 77 7.56 -9.53 -33.03
N ALA A 78 6.70 -10.26 -33.76
CA ALA A 78 7.10 -10.92 -34.98
C ALA A 78 7.66 -9.86 -35.95
N PRO A 79 8.79 -10.14 -36.65
CA PRO A 79 9.30 -9.22 -37.64
C PRO A 79 8.21 -8.97 -38.69
N ARG A 80 7.93 -7.69 -38.96
CA ARG A 80 7.03 -7.30 -40.04
C ARG A 80 7.84 -7.42 -41.34
N HIS A 81 7.53 -8.44 -42.14
CA HIS A 81 8.07 -8.62 -43.49
C HIS A 81 7.50 -7.58 -44.45
#